data_AF-A0A957MY55-F1
#
_entry.id   AF-A0A957MY55-F1
#
_cell.length_a   1.000
_cell.length_b   1.000
_cell.length_c   1.000
_cell.angle_alpha   90.00
_cell.angle_beta   90.00
_cell.angle_gamma   90.00
#
_symmetry.space_group_name_H-M   'P 1'
#
loop_
_entity.id
_entity.type
_entity.pdbx_description
1 polymer ?
#
loop_
_entity_poly.entity_id
_entity_poly.type
_entity_poly.pdbx_seq_one_letter_code
_entity_poly.pdbx_strand_id
1 'polypeptide(L)'
;GVERIVRDPFLVDGNSLICVGDVPQGSLVDILTGSRESLLVAADEALMIAESRLAAHGRATTLFLVDCVSRMLFLDDHFAGELALMNMPGVEMVGALTLGEIAGTGRDYPVFYNRTAVVGVFDR
;
A
#
# COMPACT_ATOMS: atom_id res chain seq x y z
N GLY A 1 -1.18 -16.74 -11.31
CA GLY A 1 -1.41 -15.66 -12.29
C GLY A 1 -0.36 -14.59 -12.09
N VAL A 2 -0.11 -13.75 -13.08
CA VAL A 2 0.73 -12.55 -12.93
C VAL A 2 0.00 -11.57 -12.02
N GLU A 3 0.73 -10.88 -11.14
CA GLU A 3 0.19 -9.83 -10.29
C GLU A 3 -0.45 -8.72 -11.16
N ARG A 4 -1.64 -8.25 -10.77
CA ARG A 4 -2.31 -7.14 -11.46
C ARG A 4 -1.78 -5.81 -10.93
N ILE A 5 -1.32 -4.96 -11.84
CA ILE A 5 -0.76 -3.65 -11.49
C ILE A 5 -1.88 -2.62 -11.45
N VAL A 6 -1.97 -1.88 -10.35
CA VAL A 6 -2.89 -0.76 -10.21
C VAL A 6 -2.22 0.51 -10.72
N ARG A 7 -2.93 1.26 -11.56
CA ARG A 7 -2.54 2.58 -12.07
C ARG A 7 -3.57 3.58 -11.61
N ASP A 8 -3.20 4.37 -10.62
CA ASP A 8 -4.14 5.27 -9.94
C ASP A 8 -4.35 6.54 -10.77
N PRO A 9 -5.58 6.86 -11.21
CA PRO A 9 -5.85 8.10 -11.91
C PRO A 9 -5.79 9.27 -10.93
N PHE A 10 -5.08 10.35 -11.29
CA PHE A 10 -4.98 11.54 -10.45
C PHE A 10 -5.56 12.80 -11.11
N LEU A 11 -5.84 12.76 -12.42
CA LEU A 11 -6.44 13.87 -13.15
C LEU A 11 -7.33 13.36 -14.29
N VAL A 12 -8.45 14.06 -14.51
CA VAL A 12 -9.26 13.93 -15.71
C VAL A 12 -8.93 15.11 -16.62
N ASP A 13 -8.54 14.82 -17.87
CA ASP A 13 -8.29 15.83 -18.90
C ASP A 13 -9.21 15.56 -20.10
N GLY A 14 -10.32 16.30 -20.17
CA GLY A 14 -11.39 16.08 -21.15
C GLY A 14 -11.97 14.68 -21.06
N ASN A 15 -11.64 13.83 -22.04
CA ASN A 15 -12.07 12.42 -22.12
C ASN A 15 -10.96 11.43 -21.73
N SER A 16 -9.88 11.91 -21.12
CA SER A 16 -8.72 11.10 -20.73
C SER A 16 -8.56 11.02 -19.21
N LEU A 17 -8.12 9.86 -18.73
CA LEU A 17 -7.61 9.68 -17.37
C LEU A 17 -6.09 9.74 -17.41
N ILE A 18 -5.51 10.60 -16.58
CA ILE A 18 -4.06 10.69 -16.40
C ILE A 18 -3.71 9.90 -15.14
N CYS A 19 -2.93 8.83 -15.31
CA CYS A 19 -2.54 7.93 -14.24
C CYS A 19 -1.16 8.24 -13.68
N VAL A 20 -0.95 7.89 -12.40
CA VAL A 20 0.36 7.90 -11.77
C VAL A 20 1.15 6.70 -12.32
N GLY A 21 1.95 6.96 -13.36
CA GLY A 21 2.73 5.95 -14.09
C GLY A 21 2.09 5.52 -15.41
N ASP A 22 2.90 4.87 -16.24
CA ASP A 22 2.52 4.56 -17.63
C ASP A 22 1.48 3.44 -17.74
N VAL A 23 0.56 3.61 -18.68
CA VAL A 23 -0.39 2.61 -19.17
C VAL A 23 -0.11 2.38 -20.65
N PRO A 24 0.50 1.24 -21.05
CA PRO A 24 0.84 0.98 -22.44
C PRO A 24 -0.37 0.97 -23.37
N GLN A 25 -0.16 1.41 -24.61
CA GLN A 25 -1.21 1.36 -25.64
C GLN A 25 -1.62 -0.09 -25.94
N GLY A 26 -2.92 -0.33 -26.03
CA GLY A 26 -3.48 -1.66 -26.30
C GLY A 26 -3.55 -2.58 -25.08
N SER A 27 -3.19 -2.09 -23.88
CA SER A 27 -3.41 -2.83 -22.63
C SER A 27 -4.89 -3.10 -22.41
N LEU A 28 -5.21 -4.36 -22.08
CA LEU A 28 -6.50 -4.71 -21.50
C LEU A 28 -6.50 -4.23 -20.05
N VAL A 29 -7.49 -3.41 -19.68
CA VAL A 29 -7.63 -2.84 -18.35
C VAL A 29 -8.91 -3.32 -17.69
N ASP A 30 -8.84 -3.58 -16.40
CA ASP A 30 -9.99 -3.84 -15.54
C ASP A 30 -10.13 -2.67 -14.55
N ILE A 31 -11.36 -2.37 -14.14
CA ILE A 31 -11.61 -1.37 -13.09
C ILE A 31 -11.54 -2.05 -11.73
N LEU A 32 -10.54 -1.67 -10.93
CA LEU A 32 -10.47 -2.05 -9.52
C LEU A 32 -11.48 -1.21 -8.73
N THR A 33 -12.33 -1.88 -7.96
CA THR A 33 -13.21 -1.22 -6.99
C THR A 33 -12.70 -1.52 -5.58
N GLY A 34 -12.56 -0.47 -4.77
CA GLY A 34 -12.22 -0.58 -3.36
C GLY A 34 -13.22 0.22 -2.52
N SER A 35 -13.41 -0.20 -1.28
CA SER A 35 -14.09 0.57 -0.24
C SER A 35 -13.12 0.88 0.91
N ARG A 36 -13.52 1.80 1.78
CA ARG A 36 -12.79 2.06 3.03
C ARG A 36 -12.53 0.77 3.80
N GLU A 37 -13.53 -0.09 3.92
CA GLU A 37 -13.44 -1.35 4.64
C GLU A 37 -12.42 -2.29 3.98
N SER A 38 -12.39 -2.36 2.65
CA SER A 38 -11.37 -3.16 1.95
C SER A 38 -9.95 -2.65 2.14
N LEU A 39 -9.76 -1.32 2.26
CA LEU A 39 -8.44 -0.74 2.50
C LEU A 39 -7.97 -1.04 3.92
N LEU A 40 -8.86 -0.90 4.91
CA LEU A 40 -8.57 -1.23 6.31
C LEU A 40 -8.24 -2.72 6.48
N VAL A 41 -8.99 -3.61 5.84
CA VAL A 41 -8.70 -5.05 5.85
C VAL A 41 -7.33 -5.33 5.22
N ALA A 42 -7.01 -4.71 4.08
CA ALA A 42 -5.72 -4.91 3.43
C ALA A 42 -4.54 -4.40 4.30
N ALA A 43 -4.73 -3.29 5.02
CA ALA A 43 -3.75 -2.76 5.96
C ALA A 43 -3.53 -3.70 7.15
N ASP A 44 -4.60 -4.23 7.73
CA ASP A 44 -4.56 -5.24 8.81
C ASP A 44 -3.82 -6.51 8.36
N GLU A 45 -4.18 -7.04 7.18
CA GLU A 45 -3.55 -8.23 6.61
C GLU A 45 -2.04 -8.01 6.38
N ALA A 46 -1.64 -6.84 5.89
CA ALA A 46 -0.23 -6.50 5.68
C ALA A 46 0.55 -6.49 7.01
N LEU A 47 -0.04 -5.93 8.08
CA LEU A 47 0.55 -5.95 9.42
C LEU A 47 0.66 -7.38 9.96
N MET A 48 -0.43 -8.16 9.89
CA MET A 48 -0.42 -9.57 10.33
C MET A 48 0.66 -10.40 9.63
N ILE A 49 0.84 -10.20 8.32
CA ILE A 49 1.89 -10.87 7.55
C ILE A 49 3.27 -10.45 8.05
N ALA A 50 3.51 -9.15 8.28
CA ALA A 50 4.79 -8.65 8.77
C ALA A 50 5.11 -9.15 10.19
N GLU A 51 4.13 -9.11 11.11
CA GLU A 51 4.27 -9.62 12.47
C GLU A 51 4.56 -11.12 12.50
N SER A 52 3.82 -11.92 11.73
CA SER A 52 4.01 -13.37 11.69
C SER A 52 5.41 -13.78 11.22
N ARG A 53 6.03 -12.98 10.35
CA ARG A 53 7.41 -13.20 9.89
C ARG A 53 8.42 -12.87 10.98
N LEU A 54 8.20 -11.82 11.77
CA LEU A 54 9.09 -11.46 12.87
C LEU A 54 8.93 -12.39 14.08
N ALA A 55 7.73 -12.91 14.34
CA ALA A 55 7.43 -13.72 15.53
C ALA A 55 8.34 -14.97 15.67
N ALA A 56 8.90 -15.46 14.56
CA ALA A 56 9.87 -16.55 14.56
C ALA A 56 11.28 -16.12 15.03
N HIS A 57 11.57 -14.83 15.16
CA HIS A 57 12.91 -14.27 15.31
C HIS A 57 13.03 -13.35 16.53
N GLY A 58 11.96 -12.69 16.94
CA GLY A 58 12.01 -11.77 18.07
C GLY A 58 10.69 -11.06 18.38
N ARG A 59 10.78 -9.98 19.15
CA ARG A 59 9.66 -9.10 19.47
C ARG A 59 9.83 -7.78 18.73
N ALA A 60 8.73 -7.29 18.14
CA ALA A 60 8.67 -6.00 17.48
C ALA A 60 9.12 -4.86 18.40
N THR A 61 9.97 -4.00 17.87
CA THR A 61 10.39 -2.73 18.50
C THR A 61 10.08 -1.53 17.61
N THR A 62 10.06 -1.73 16.28
CA THR A 62 9.71 -0.70 15.30
C THR A 62 8.74 -1.26 14.26
N LEU A 63 7.69 -0.49 13.96
CA LEU A 63 6.79 -0.65 12.84
C LEU A 63 7.14 0.41 11.79
N PHE A 64 7.53 -0.02 10.60
CA PHE A 64 7.78 0.83 9.45
C PHE A 64 6.59 0.76 8.50
N LEU A 65 5.95 1.90 8.25
CA LEU A 65 4.79 2.00 7.38
C LEU A 65 5.07 2.99 6.24
N VAL A 66 4.99 2.53 5.00
CA VAL A 66 4.93 3.39 3.82
C VAL A 66 3.58 3.22 3.19
N ASP A 67 2.78 4.29 3.19
CA ASP A 67 1.42 4.26 2.68
C ASP A 67 1.27 5.20 1.47
N CYS A 68 0.50 4.77 0.48
CA CYS A 68 0.27 5.57 -0.70
C CYS A 68 -0.60 6.79 -0.36
N VAL A 69 -0.14 8.00 -0.68
CA VAL A 69 -0.86 9.24 -0.40
C VAL A 69 -2.29 9.25 -0.98
N SER A 70 -2.54 8.52 -2.06
CA SER A 70 -3.88 8.41 -2.61
C SER A 70 -4.84 7.57 -1.77
N ARG A 71 -4.34 6.64 -0.94
CA ARG A 71 -5.13 5.95 0.10
C ARG A 71 -5.55 6.94 1.18
N MET A 72 -4.63 7.78 1.67
CA MET A 72 -4.95 8.88 2.57
C MET A 72 -6.02 9.80 1.98
N LEU A 73 -5.86 10.25 0.73
CA LEU A 73 -6.83 11.12 0.07
C LEU A 73 -8.20 10.46 -0.13
N PHE A 74 -8.25 9.14 -0.30
CA PHE A 74 -9.51 8.41 -0.45
C PHE A 74 -10.21 8.15 0.89
N LEU A 75 -9.44 7.89 1.94
CA LEU A 75 -9.96 7.66 3.29
C LEU A 75 -10.31 8.97 4.02
N ASP A 76 -9.67 10.07 3.64
CA ASP A 76 -9.87 11.42 4.18
C ASP A 76 -9.78 11.40 5.73
N ASP A 77 -10.78 11.91 6.44
CA ASP A 77 -10.87 11.89 7.91
C ASP A 77 -10.75 10.48 8.52
N HIS A 78 -11.01 9.42 7.74
CA HIS A 78 -10.89 8.03 8.20
C HIS A 78 -9.46 7.47 8.12
N PHE A 79 -8.50 8.18 7.53
CA PHE A 79 -7.11 7.70 7.45
C PHE A 79 -6.49 7.49 8.83
N ALA A 80 -6.86 8.31 9.82
CA ALA A 80 -6.44 8.09 11.21
C ALA A 80 -6.90 6.72 11.76
N GLY A 81 -8.01 6.19 11.27
CA GLY A 81 -8.49 4.85 11.62
C GLY A 81 -7.62 3.73 11.04
N GLU A 82 -7.06 3.92 9.85
CA GLU A 82 -6.09 3.01 9.24
C GLU A 82 -4.80 2.93 10.06
N LEU A 83 -4.25 4.09 10.44
CA LEU A 83 -3.07 4.16 11.32
C LEU A 83 -3.35 3.56 12.71
N ALA A 84 -4.51 3.85 13.29
CA ALA A 84 -4.89 3.31 14.60
C ALA A 84 -5.05 1.79 14.58
N LEU A 85 -5.58 1.24 13.49
CA LEU A 85 -5.71 -0.20 13.29
C LEU A 85 -4.34 -0.87 13.22
N MET A 86 -3.37 -0.25 12.54
CA MET A 86 -2.01 -0.77 12.43
C MET A 86 -1.13 -0.51 13.67
N ASN A 87 -1.62 0.23 14.66
CA ASN A 87 -0.80 0.63 15.81
C ASN A 87 -0.56 -0.54 16.77
N MET A 88 0.70 -0.93 16.92
CA MET A 88 1.15 -1.95 17.87
C MET A 88 1.51 -1.32 19.24
N PRO A 89 0.87 -1.70 20.36
CA PRO A 89 1.18 -1.12 21.66
C PRO A 89 2.64 -1.32 22.10
N GLY A 90 3.32 -0.21 22.41
CA GLY A 90 4.71 -0.22 22.88
C GLY A 90 5.77 -0.40 21.78
N VAL A 91 5.36 -0.32 20.51
CA VAL A 91 6.22 -0.36 19.32
C VAL A 91 6.21 1.03 18.68
N GLU A 92 7.38 1.53 18.28
CA GLU A 92 7.47 2.83 17.63
C GLU A 92 7.02 2.70 16.17
N MET A 93 6.03 3.50 15.74
CA MET A 93 5.62 3.58 14.34
C MET A 93 6.36 4.74 13.65
N VAL A 94 7.07 4.44 12.57
CA VAL A 94 7.77 5.40 11.70
C VAL A 94 7.44 5.13 10.25
N GLY A 95 7.51 6.15 9.39
CA GLY A 95 7.02 5.98 8.03
C GLY A 95 6.95 7.23 7.18
N ALA A 96 6.37 7.08 6.00
CA ALA A 96 6.11 8.18 5.08
C ALA A 96 4.88 7.91 4.21
N LEU A 97 4.23 8.99 3.78
CA LEU A 97 3.29 8.95 2.67
C LEU A 97 4.03 9.12 1.34
N THR A 98 3.73 8.27 0.37
CA THR A 98 4.44 8.18 -0.91
C THR A 98 3.48 8.26 -2.09
N LEU A 99 4.00 8.65 -3.26
CA LEU A 99 3.28 8.56 -4.53
C LEU A 99 3.48 7.16 -5.14
N GLY A 100 3.21 6.11 -4.36
CA GLY A 100 3.47 4.73 -4.76
C GLY A 100 4.90 4.25 -4.52
N GLU A 101 5.13 2.97 -4.79
CA GLU A 101 6.38 2.28 -4.45
C GLU A 101 6.92 1.50 -5.65
N ILE A 102 8.25 1.42 -5.76
CA ILE A 102 8.90 0.52 -6.72
C ILE A 102 9.30 -0.74 -5.98
N ALA A 103 8.71 -1.87 -6.36
CA ALA A 103 8.98 -3.16 -5.73
C ALA A 103 9.21 -4.24 -6.78
N GLY A 104 9.89 -5.31 -6.40
CA GLY A 104 10.09 -6.48 -7.25
C GLY A 104 9.90 -7.76 -6.45
N THR A 105 9.42 -8.80 -7.11
CA THR A 105 9.22 -10.14 -6.52
C THR A 105 10.51 -10.98 -6.48
N GLY A 106 11.63 -10.40 -6.96
CA GLY A 106 12.90 -11.10 -7.20
C GLY A 106 12.88 -12.04 -8.41
N ARG A 107 11.75 -12.16 -9.11
CA ARG A 107 11.58 -12.99 -10.31
C ARG A 107 11.36 -12.19 -11.59
N ASP A 108 10.85 -10.97 -11.45
CA ASP A 108 10.54 -10.05 -12.54
C ASP A 108 11.23 -8.70 -12.31
N TYR A 109 11.21 -7.84 -13.33
CA TYR A 109 11.69 -6.46 -13.21
C TYR A 109 10.89 -5.71 -12.14
N PRO A 110 11.52 -4.79 -11.38
CA PRO A 110 10.80 -3.94 -10.46
C PRO A 110 9.68 -3.19 -11.17
N VAL A 111 8.51 -3.20 -10.57
CA VAL A 111 7.32 -2.53 -11.05
C VAL A 111 7.00 -1.39 -10.10
N PHE A 112 6.45 -0.32 -10.65
CA PHE A 112 5.87 0.77 -9.88
C PHE A 112 4.43 0.43 -9.49
N TYR A 113 4.11 0.48 -8.20
CA TYR A 113 2.83 0.12 -7.62
C TYR A 113 2.12 1.34 -7.02
N ASN A 114 0.81 1.39 -7.19
CA ASN A 114 -0.06 2.37 -6.53
C ASN A 114 -1.09 1.65 -5.65
N ARG A 115 -1.75 2.39 -4.76
CA ARG A 115 -2.79 1.88 -3.84
C ARG A 115 -2.29 0.79 -2.88
N THR A 116 -0.99 0.78 -2.63
CA THR A 116 -0.28 -0.16 -1.78
C THR A 116 -0.01 0.45 -0.40
N ALA A 117 0.15 -0.42 0.60
CA ALA A 117 0.68 -0.11 1.91
C ALA A 117 1.80 -1.11 2.21
N VAL A 118 3.01 -0.62 2.45
CA VAL A 118 4.18 -1.44 2.74
C VAL A 118 4.39 -1.43 4.24
N VAL A 119 4.36 -2.62 4.83
CA VAL A 119 4.51 -2.82 6.27
C VAL A 119 5.77 -3.64 6.56
N GLY A 120 6.64 -3.09 7.40
CA GLY A 120 7.81 -3.76 7.94
C GLY A 120 7.78 -3.75 9.46
N VAL A 121 8.12 -4.87 10.10
CA VAL A 121 8.18 -4.98 11.55
C VAL A 121 9.57 -5.49 11.92
N PHE A 122 10.26 -4.74 12.78
CA PHE A 122 11.68 -4.95 13.10
C PHE A 122 11.87 -5.14 14.61
N ASP A 123 12.77 -6.04 14.98
CA ASP A 123 13.34 -6.12 16.32
C ASP A 123 14.53 -5.16 16.47
N ARG A 124 15.18 -5.20 17.64
CA ARG A 124 16.26 -4.28 18.04
C ARG A 124 17.62 -4.74 17.57
#